data_AF-A0A7C2TLV5-F1
#
_entry.id   AF-A0A7C2TLV5-F1
#
_cell.length_a   1.000
_cell.length_b   1.000
_cell.length_c   1.000
_cell.angle_alpha   90.00
_cell.angle_beta   90.00
_cell.angle_gamma   90.00
#
_symmetry.space_group_name_H-M   'P 1'
#
loop_
_entity.id
_entity.type
_entity.pdbx_description
1 polymer ?
#
loop_
_entity_poly.entity_id
_entity_poly.type
_entity_poly.pdbx_seq_one_letter_code
_entity_poly.pdbx_strand_id
1 'polypeptide(L)'
;MKVAILLDNYVEEVEFLYPYYRLKEEGFEVVSLAHREGEYRGKNGMVLRAERSLGKDDHLNFDAVFIPGGYAPDHLRRHREMVDFIRSMNSSGKVIAAVCHGPWLLASAEIISGKRVTSFHSIRDDLVHAGAIYTGNT
;
A
#
# COMPACT_ATOMS: atom_id res chain seq x y z
N MET A 1 -9.82 -14.21 6.68
CA MET A 1 -8.87 -13.10 6.91
C MET A 1 -9.39 -11.86 6.24
N LYS A 2 -9.07 -10.70 6.80
CA LYS A 2 -9.48 -9.40 6.27
C LYS A 2 -8.27 -8.63 5.77
N VAL A 3 -8.31 -8.19 4.51
CA VAL A 3 -7.19 -7.55 3.82
C VAL A 3 -7.58 -6.14 3.40
N ALA A 4 -6.76 -5.16 3.76
CA ALA A 4 -6.86 -3.82 3.22
C ALA A 4 -6.13 -3.75 1.87
N ILE A 5 -6.73 -3.14 0.86
CA ILE A 5 -6.00 -2.69 -0.33
C ILE A 5 -6.07 -1.17 -0.42
N LEU A 6 -4.92 -0.52 -0.54
CA LEU A 6 -4.86 0.93 -0.50
C LEU A 6 -5.20 1.55 -1.85
N LEU A 7 -5.90 2.68 -1.81
CA LEU A 7 -6.34 3.43 -2.97
C LEU A 7 -6.05 4.93 -2.79
N ASP A 8 -5.57 5.56 -3.86
CA ASP A 8 -5.56 7.01 -4.05
C ASP A 8 -5.59 7.28 -5.58
N ASN A 9 -5.64 8.55 -5.98
CA ASN A 9 -5.56 8.96 -7.37
C ASN A 9 -4.23 8.53 -7.99
N TYR A 10 -4.29 8.23 -9.29
CA TYR A 10 -3.18 7.75 -10.10
C TYR A 10 -2.58 6.41 -9.65
N VAL A 11 -3.37 5.59 -8.94
CA VAL A 11 -3.01 4.18 -8.69
C VAL A 11 -2.83 3.45 -10.02
N GLU A 12 -1.87 2.51 -10.07
CA GLU A 12 -1.77 1.58 -11.19
C GLU A 12 -2.94 0.59 -11.12
N GLU A 13 -3.86 0.69 -12.07
CA GLU A 13 -5.19 0.05 -11.99
C GLU A 13 -5.06 -1.47 -11.95
N VAL A 14 -4.14 -2.04 -12.72
CA VAL A 14 -3.92 -3.49 -12.75
C VAL A 14 -3.34 -3.97 -11.42
N GLU A 15 -2.45 -3.19 -10.80
CA GLU A 15 -1.86 -3.50 -9.49
C GLU A 15 -2.87 -3.36 -8.34
N PHE A 16 -3.97 -2.64 -8.54
CA PHE A 16 -5.11 -2.61 -7.62
C PHE A 16 -6.09 -3.76 -7.89
N LEU A 17 -6.58 -3.88 -9.12
CA LEU A 17 -7.66 -4.80 -9.49
C LEU A 17 -7.22 -6.27 -9.39
N TYR A 18 -6.02 -6.60 -9.85
CA TYR A 18 -5.57 -7.99 -9.86
C TYR A 18 -5.49 -8.57 -8.43
N PRO A 19 -4.80 -7.93 -7.47
CA PRO A 19 -4.82 -8.40 -6.08
C PRO A 19 -6.20 -8.34 -5.44
N TYR A 20 -7.02 -7.32 -5.75
CA TYR A 20 -8.39 -7.23 -5.23
C TYR A 20 -9.22 -8.46 -5.58
N TYR A 21 -9.25 -8.85 -6.86
CA TYR A 21 -10.01 -10.03 -7.30
C TYR A 21 -9.33 -11.34 -6.89
N ARG A 22 -8.00 -11.44 -6.97
CA ARG A 22 -7.27 -12.65 -6.59
C ARG A 22 -7.43 -13.00 -5.11
N LEU A 23 -7.40 -12.00 -4.22
CA LEU A 23 -7.62 -12.22 -2.79
C LEU A 23 -9.08 -12.61 -2.49
N LYS A 24 -10.05 -12.00 -3.19
CA LYS A 24 -11.47 -12.37 -3.07
C LYS A 24 -11.74 -13.80 -3.55
N GLU A 25 -11.08 -14.24 -4.60
CA GLU A 25 -11.17 -15.62 -5.12
C GLU A 25 -10.75 -16.66 -4.05
N GLU A 26 -9.75 -16.35 -3.23
CA GLU A 26 -9.33 -17.18 -2.10
C GLU A 26 -10.24 -17.08 -0.86
N GLY A 27 -11.36 -16.34 -0.96
CA GLY A 27 -12.32 -16.17 0.12
C GLY A 27 -11.92 -15.14 1.19
N PHE A 28 -10.93 -14.29 0.92
CA PHE A 28 -10.61 -13.19 1.83
C PHE A 28 -11.61 -12.05 1.73
N GLU A 29 -11.92 -11.42 2.86
CA GLU A 29 -12.64 -10.15 2.88
C GLU A 29 -11.65 -9.05 2.48
N VAL A 30 -11.82 -8.48 1.30
CA VAL A 30 -10.94 -7.41 0.78
C VAL A 30 -11.68 -6.08 0.85
N VAL A 31 -11.10 -5.12 1.57
CA VAL A 31 -11.65 -3.77 1.74
C VAL A 31 -10.75 -2.76 1.03
N SER A 32 -11.34 -1.96 0.14
CA SER A 32 -10.64 -0.83 -0.48
C SER A 32 -10.59 0.36 0.48
N LEU A 33 -9.38 0.73 0.92
CA LEU A 33 -9.14 1.81 1.89
C LEU A 33 -8.42 2.98 1.26
N ALA A 34 -8.81 4.18 1.66
CA ALA A 34 -8.10 5.42 1.32
C ALA A 34 -8.13 6.41 2.49
N HIS A 35 -7.50 7.57 2.32
CA HIS A 35 -7.60 8.68 3.29
C HIS A 35 -9.06 9.13 3.50
N ARG A 36 -9.90 9.08 2.45
CA ARG A 36 -11.33 9.38 2.52
C ARG A 36 -12.13 8.34 1.74
N GLU A 37 -13.37 8.11 2.17
CA GLU A 37 -14.31 7.36 1.33
C GLU A 37 -14.64 8.17 0.07
N GLY A 38 -14.78 7.50 -1.08
CA GLY A 38 -15.19 8.15 -2.32
C GLY A 38 -14.55 7.55 -3.56
N GLU A 39 -14.68 8.29 -4.66
CA GLU A 39 -14.13 7.92 -5.95
C GLU A 39 -12.71 8.47 -6.14
N TYR A 40 -11.87 7.64 -6.73
CA TYR A 40 -10.49 7.93 -7.09
C TYR A 40 -10.27 7.55 -8.55
N ARG A 41 -9.44 8.31 -9.24
CA ARG A 41 -9.14 8.07 -10.66
C ARG A 41 -7.81 7.35 -10.79
N GLY A 42 -7.81 6.15 -11.37
CA GLY A 42 -6.62 5.39 -11.73
C GLY A 42 -5.78 6.11 -12.79
N LYS A 43 -4.53 5.65 -12.95
CA LYS A 43 -3.55 6.28 -13.84
C LYS A 43 -4.01 6.38 -15.30
N ASN A 44 -4.83 5.43 -15.79
CA ASN A 44 -5.37 5.43 -17.16
C ASN A 44 -6.82 5.92 -17.21
N GLY A 45 -7.32 6.53 -16.14
CA GLY A 45 -8.60 7.21 -16.09
C GLY A 45 -9.75 6.39 -15.54
N MET A 46 -9.55 5.12 -15.16
CA MET A 46 -10.59 4.30 -14.56
C MET A 46 -11.05 4.88 -13.23
N VAL A 47 -12.36 4.86 -12.96
CA VAL A 47 -12.90 5.26 -11.66
C VAL A 47 -12.92 4.05 -10.74
N LEU A 48 -12.24 4.16 -9.61
CA LEU A 48 -12.17 3.18 -8.54
C LEU A 48 -12.80 3.78 -7.27
N ARG A 49 -13.41 2.96 -6.42
CA ARG A 49 -14.09 3.43 -5.21
C ARG A 49 -13.43 2.90 -3.96
N ALA A 50 -13.08 3.80 -3.04
CA ALA A 50 -12.74 3.44 -1.68
C ALA A 50 -14.05 3.13 -0.93
N GLU A 51 -14.11 1.95 -0.32
CA GLU A 51 -15.28 1.48 0.43
C GLU A 51 -15.39 2.19 1.79
N ARG A 52 -14.26 2.62 2.36
CA ARG A 52 -14.24 3.45 3.57
C ARG A 52 -12.89 4.17 3.73
N SER A 53 -12.87 5.16 4.62
CA SER A 53 -11.65 5.75 5.15
C SER A 53 -11.06 4.94 6.31
N LEU A 54 -9.82 5.24 6.67
CA LEU A 54 -9.25 4.79 7.95
C LEU A 54 -10.06 5.35 9.12
N GLY A 55 -10.37 4.46 10.07
CA GLY A 55 -10.92 4.77 11.38
C GLY A 55 -9.87 4.58 12.48
N LYS A 56 -10.25 4.93 13.70
CA LYS A 56 -9.42 4.67 14.89
C LYS A 56 -9.24 3.16 15.07
N ASP A 57 -8.02 2.74 15.41
CA ASP A 57 -7.66 1.34 15.70
C ASP A 57 -7.85 0.35 14.54
N ASP A 58 -7.95 0.83 13.29
CA ASP A 58 -8.18 -0.04 12.12
C ASP A 58 -7.08 -1.07 11.88
N HIS A 59 -5.85 -0.83 12.33
CA HIS A 59 -4.76 -1.81 12.27
C HIS A 59 -5.08 -3.13 13.00
N LEU A 60 -6.01 -3.13 13.96
CA LEU A 60 -6.49 -4.34 14.63
C LEU A 60 -7.50 -5.13 13.80
N ASN A 61 -8.17 -4.46 12.85
CA ASN A 61 -9.24 -5.03 12.03
C ASN A 61 -8.73 -5.74 10.77
N PHE A 62 -7.45 -5.60 10.42
CA PHE A 62 -6.86 -6.19 9.24
C PHE A 62 -5.78 -7.21 9.59
N ASP A 63 -5.76 -8.32 8.84
CA ASP A 63 -4.73 -9.35 8.91
C ASP A 63 -3.56 -9.03 7.96
N ALA A 64 -3.85 -8.31 6.88
CA ALA A 64 -2.87 -7.88 5.90
C ALA A 64 -3.23 -6.54 5.25
N VAL A 65 -2.24 -5.88 4.67
CA VAL A 65 -2.41 -4.71 3.79
C VAL A 65 -1.62 -4.90 2.49
N PHE A 66 -2.25 -4.57 1.37
CA PHE A 66 -1.65 -4.53 0.05
C PHE A 66 -1.56 -3.07 -0.45
N ILE A 67 -0.38 -2.66 -0.92
CA ILE A 67 -0.08 -1.31 -1.37
C ILE A 67 0.27 -1.36 -2.87
N PRO A 68 -0.69 -1.05 -3.76
CA PRO A 68 -0.43 -0.92 -5.19
C PRO A 68 0.53 0.24 -5.49
N GLY A 69 1.13 0.24 -6.68
CA GLY A 69 1.95 1.32 -7.19
C GLY A 69 1.17 2.37 -7.98
N GLY A 70 1.78 2.87 -9.05
CA GLY A 70 1.39 4.12 -9.69
C GLY A 70 1.90 5.33 -8.90
N TYR A 71 1.24 6.48 -9.03
CA TYR A 71 1.59 7.68 -8.26
C TYR A 71 0.82 7.80 -6.93
N ALA A 72 -0.15 6.91 -6.70
CA ALA A 72 -0.92 6.84 -5.46
C ALA A 72 -0.05 6.73 -4.18
N PRO A 73 1.05 5.95 -4.13
CA PRO A 73 1.89 5.86 -2.93
C PRO A 73 2.55 7.19 -2.53
N ASP A 74 2.90 8.05 -3.49
CA ASP A 74 3.38 9.42 -3.20
C ASP A 74 2.31 10.28 -2.54
N HIS A 75 1.05 10.07 -2.92
CA HIS A 75 -0.08 10.74 -2.28
C HIS A 75 -0.33 10.20 -0.87
N LEU A 76 -0.44 8.87 -0.74
CA LEU A 76 -0.71 8.19 0.52
C LEU A 76 0.33 8.53 1.59
N ARG A 77 1.62 8.61 1.26
CA ARG A 77 2.68 8.91 2.24
C ARG A 77 2.66 10.34 2.79
N ARG A 78 1.86 11.25 2.21
CA ARG A 78 1.63 12.62 2.74
C ARG A 78 0.55 12.65 3.82
N HIS A 79 -0.23 11.57 3.94
CA HIS A 79 -1.27 11.40 4.93
C HIS A 79 -0.71 10.69 6.16
N ARG A 80 -0.54 11.42 7.27
CA ARG A 80 0.11 10.89 8.48
C ARG A 80 -0.60 9.65 9.00
N GLU A 81 -1.92 9.62 8.97
CA GLU A 81 -2.75 8.48 9.37
C GLU A 81 -2.52 7.23 8.49
N MET A 82 -2.23 7.39 7.19
CA MET A 82 -1.88 6.26 6.32
C MET A 82 -0.50 5.71 6.69
N VAL A 83 0.47 6.59 6.96
CA VAL A 83 1.82 6.21 7.41
C VAL A 83 1.77 5.51 8.77
N ASP A 84 1.02 6.08 9.72
CA ASP A 84 0.84 5.53 11.07
C ASP A 84 0.11 4.18 11.03
N PHE A 85 -0.88 4.01 10.14
CA PHE A 85 -1.53 2.71 9.89
C PHE A 85 -0.53 1.64 9.45
N ILE A 86 0.33 1.94 8.47
CA ILE A 86 1.37 1.00 8.01
C ILE A 86 2.36 0.67 9.14
N ARG A 87 2.76 1.66 9.92
CA ARG A 87 3.63 1.44 11.09
C ARG A 87 2.99 0.51 12.11
N SER A 88 1.70 0.71 12.42
CA SER A 88 0.94 -0.13 13.36
C SER A 88 0.68 -1.55 12.84
N MET A 89 0.44 -1.72 11.53
CA MET A 89 0.37 -3.05 10.91
C MET A 89 1.70 -3.81 11.09
N ASN A 90 2.84 -3.13 10.86
CA ASN A 90 4.16 -3.74 11.02
C ASN A 90 4.48 -4.07 12.49
N SER A 91 4.21 -3.16 13.44
CA SER A 91 4.45 -3.42 14.86
C SER A 91 3.58 -4.55 15.42
N SER A 92 2.40 -4.76 14.83
CA SER A 92 1.47 -5.84 15.17
C SER A 92 1.78 -7.17 14.45
N GLY A 93 2.88 -7.25 13.71
CA GLY A 93 3.30 -8.46 12.99
C GLY A 93 2.36 -8.86 11.84
N LYS A 94 1.57 -7.92 11.32
CA LYS A 94 0.65 -8.17 10.19
C LYS A 94 1.41 -8.25 8.87
N VAL A 95 0.79 -8.89 7.87
CA VAL A 95 1.39 -9.02 6.54
C VAL A 95 1.27 -7.70 5.78
N ILE A 96 2.38 -7.22 5.22
CA ILE A 96 2.42 -6.01 4.39
C ILE A 96 3.02 -6.38 3.04
N ALA A 97 2.25 -6.20 1.98
CA ALA A 97 2.68 -6.40 0.60
C ALA A 97 2.66 -5.05 -0.14
N ALA A 98 3.70 -4.77 -0.91
CA ALA A 98 3.80 -3.57 -1.72
C ALA A 98 4.48 -3.89 -3.06
N VAL A 99 4.03 -3.24 -4.13
CA VAL A 99 4.53 -3.47 -5.49
C VAL A 99 4.85 -2.14 -6.19
N CYS A 100 5.80 -2.17 -7.13
CA CYS A 100 6.14 -1.02 -7.97
C CYS A 100 6.57 0.19 -7.12
N HIS A 101 5.77 1.26 -7.06
CA HIS A 101 6.02 2.44 -6.21
C HIS A 101 5.44 2.33 -4.79
N GLY A 102 4.64 1.31 -4.49
CA GLY A 102 4.08 1.04 -3.16
C GLY A 102 5.09 1.10 -2.02
N PRO A 103 6.34 0.60 -2.20
CA PRO A 103 7.40 0.69 -1.19
C PRO A 103 7.76 2.10 -0.71
N TRP A 104 7.43 3.18 -1.45
CA TRP A 104 7.58 4.55 -0.92
C TRP A 104 6.85 4.74 0.41
N LEU A 105 5.65 4.18 0.55
CA LEU A 105 4.89 4.29 1.79
C LEU A 105 5.57 3.53 2.94
N LEU A 106 6.24 2.40 2.63
CA LEU A 106 7.03 1.65 3.61
C LEU A 106 8.26 2.42 4.08
N ALA A 107 8.92 3.14 3.16
CA ALA A 107 10.05 4.01 3.46
C ALA A 107 9.61 5.17 4.39
N SER A 108 8.49 5.84 4.08
CA SER A 108 7.94 6.89 4.95
C SER A 108 7.41 6.38 6.30
N ALA A 109 7.00 5.11 6.38
CA ALA A 109 6.66 4.46 7.64
C ALA A 109 7.90 4.03 8.45
N GLU A 110 9.10 4.14 7.87
CA GLU A 110 10.40 3.81 8.47
C GLU A 110 10.52 2.33 8.89
N ILE A 111 9.84 1.42 8.17
CA ILE A 111 9.76 0.00 8.54
C ILE A 111 10.65 -0.94 7.72
N ILE A 112 11.53 -0.38 6.86
CA ILE A 112 12.34 -1.15 5.89
C ILE A 112 13.84 -1.14 6.16
N SER A 113 14.31 -0.43 7.19
CA SER A 113 15.73 -0.43 7.56
C SER A 113 16.22 -1.85 7.89
N GLY A 114 17.32 -2.27 7.25
CA GLY A 114 17.89 -3.61 7.37
C GLY A 114 17.09 -4.73 6.68
N LYS A 115 15.96 -4.43 6.04
CA LYS A 115 15.13 -5.44 5.36
C LYS A 115 15.52 -5.58 3.88
N ARG A 116 15.36 -6.79 3.34
CA ARG A 116 15.50 -7.05 1.90
C ARG A 116 14.23 -6.57 1.18
N VAL A 117 14.36 -5.59 0.28
CA VAL A 117 13.21 -4.97 -0.41
C VAL A 117 13.54 -4.79 -1.90
N THR A 118 12.51 -4.87 -2.75
CA THR A 118 12.57 -4.49 -4.16
C THR A 118 11.41 -3.54 -4.48
N SER A 119 11.49 -2.86 -5.61
CA SER A 119 10.50 -1.89 -6.07
C SER A 119 10.62 -1.63 -7.57
N PHE A 120 9.81 -0.71 -8.08
CA PHE A 120 10.14 -0.07 -9.35
C PHE A 120 11.50 0.62 -9.25
N HIS A 121 12.30 0.48 -10.31
CA HIS A 121 13.72 0.83 -10.29
C HIS A 121 13.98 2.32 -10.00
N SER A 122 13.06 3.20 -10.38
CA SER A 122 13.24 4.65 -10.20
C SER A 122 13.24 5.10 -8.75
N ILE A 123 12.79 4.27 -7.81
CA ILE A 123 12.72 4.62 -6.37
C ILE A 123 13.76 3.88 -5.54
N ARG A 124 14.70 3.19 -6.21
CA ARG A 124 15.77 2.42 -5.56
C ARG A 124 16.51 3.27 -4.53
N ASP A 125 16.93 4.47 -4.90
CA ASP A 125 17.74 5.33 -4.05
C ASP A 125 16.97 5.78 -2.80
N ASP A 126 15.67 6.03 -2.93
CA ASP A 126 14.79 6.35 -1.79
C ASP A 126 14.77 5.20 -0.78
N LEU A 127 14.67 3.95 -1.27
CA LEU A 127 14.64 2.78 -0.39
C LEU A 127 16.01 2.52 0.26
N VAL A 128 17.10 2.71 -0.48
CA VAL A 128 18.47 2.59 0.03
C VAL A 128 18.72 3.65 1.11
N HIS A 129 18.32 4.90 0.89
CA HIS A 129 18.43 5.96 1.88
C HIS A 129 17.54 5.73 3.11
N ALA A 130 16.42 5.01 2.96
CA ALA A 130 15.60 4.53 4.07
C ALA A 130 16.18 3.28 4.78
N GLY A 131 17.38 2.83 4.39
CA GLY A 131 18.12 1.75 5.03
C GLY A 131 17.80 0.35 4.51
N ALA A 132 17.06 0.21 3.42
CA ALA A 132 16.75 -1.11 2.86
C ALA A 132 17.97 -1.77 2.21
N ILE A 133 18.06 -3.10 2.34
CA ILE A 133 18.94 -3.94 1.53
C ILE A 133 18.23 -4.16 0.18
N TYR A 134 18.49 -3.31 -0.80
CA TYR A 134 17.82 -3.38 -2.11
C TYR A 134 18.22 -4.65 -2.89
N THR A 135 17.24 -5.37 -3.44
CA THR A 135 17.45 -6.62 -4.18
C THR A 135 16.86 -6.62 -5.60
N GLY A 136 16.42 -5.47 -6.12
CA GLY A 136 15.89 -5.39 -7.49
C GLY A 136 16.97 -5.55 -8.56
N ASN A 137 16.67 -6.29 -9.62
CA ASN A 137 17.57 -6.55 -10.75
C ASN A 137 17.16 -5.68 -11.95
N THR A 138 17.41 -4.38 -11.87
CA THR A 138 17.15 -3.40 -12.94
C THR A 138 18.09 -2.23 -12.79
#